data_AF-R4K532-F1
#
_entry.id   AF-R4K532-F1
#
_cell.length_a   1.000
_cell.length_b   1.000
_cell.length_c   1.000
_cell.angle_alpha   90.00
_cell.angle_beta   90.00
_cell.angle_gamma   90.00
#
_symmetry.space_group_name_H-M   'P 1'
#
loop_
_entity.id
_entity.type
_entity.pdbx_description
1 polymer ?
#
loop_
_entity_poly.entity_id
_entity_poly.type
_entity_poly.pdbx_seq_one_letter_code
_entity_poly.pdbx_strand_id
1 'polypeptide(L)'
;MGLKDFMKKMADKQSESNEKIKSKIEEGKEEIRERNEKAKEKIKANNEKYAQKRAEKAALYEKKQAEKDKKISDINDKINKIRANNPNAGKIVLSEKAKEKEYQKERLKQLKRDHIPFCPKCKSTQLTFVNKKLSIGRALLGGAALGETGAILGGITSKKGKVKCLNCGHTWKL
;
A
#
# COMPACT_ATOMS: atom_id res chain seq x y z
N MET A 1 -71.72 -15.18 -61.21
CA MET A 1 -71.33 -15.67 -59.87
C MET A 1 -72.30 -15.11 -58.86
N GLY A 2 -72.87 -15.95 -57.98
CA GLY A 2 -73.79 -15.51 -56.94
C GLY A 2 -73.06 -15.03 -55.68
N LEU A 3 -73.72 -14.23 -54.85
CA LEU A 3 -73.18 -13.71 -53.58
C LEU A 3 -72.65 -14.83 -52.65
N LYS A 4 -73.30 -16.00 -52.66
CA LYS A 4 -72.88 -17.18 -51.87
C LYS A 4 -71.52 -17.73 -52.32
N ASP A 5 -71.24 -17.75 -53.62
CA ASP A 5 -69.96 -18.24 -54.16
C ASP A 5 -68.81 -17.30 -53.81
N PHE A 6 -69.07 -15.99 -53.84
CA PHE A 6 -68.12 -14.97 -53.42
C PHE A 6 -67.78 -15.08 -51.93
N MET A 7 -68.79 -15.23 -51.08
CA MET A 7 -68.60 -15.37 -49.63
C MET A 7 -67.82 -16.65 -49.28
N LYS A 8 -68.08 -17.76 -49.97
CA LYS A 8 -67.32 -19.02 -49.81
C LYS A 8 -65.85 -18.82 -50.18
N LYS A 9 -65.58 -18.20 -51.34
CA LYS A 9 -64.21 -17.92 -51.79
C LYS A 9 -63.43 -17.01 -50.83
N MET A 10 -64.10 -16.05 -50.19
CA MET A 10 -63.48 -15.20 -49.18
C MET A 10 -63.17 -15.98 -47.89
N ALA A 11 -64.08 -16.85 -47.45
CA ALA A 11 -63.85 -17.72 -46.29
C ALA A 11 -62.70 -18.71 -46.53
N ASP A 12 -62.62 -19.31 -47.71
CA ASP A 12 -61.53 -20.23 -48.09
C ASP A 12 -60.18 -19.49 -48.17
N LYS A 13 -60.16 -18.27 -48.70
CA LYS A 13 -58.94 -17.44 -48.73
C LYS A 13 -58.51 -17.01 -47.32
N GLN A 14 -59.47 -16.77 -46.43
CA GLN A 14 -59.21 -16.41 -45.04
C GLN A 14 -58.69 -17.62 -44.24
N SER A 15 -59.19 -18.82 -44.48
CA SER A 15 -58.69 -20.05 -43.85
C SER A 15 -57.28 -20.40 -44.32
N GLU A 16 -56.99 -20.33 -45.62
CA GLU A 16 -55.64 -20.51 -46.16
C GLU A 16 -54.64 -19.49 -45.58
N SER A 17 -55.05 -18.23 -45.44
CA SER A 17 -54.22 -17.20 -44.83
C SER A 17 -53.94 -17.51 -43.36
N ASN A 18 -54.94 -17.94 -42.61
CA ASN A 18 -54.79 -18.31 -41.20
C ASN A 18 -53.89 -19.53 -41.01
N GLU A 19 -53.94 -20.51 -41.92
CA GLU A 19 -53.08 -21.69 -41.89
C GLU A 19 -51.61 -21.33 -42.16
N LYS A 20 -51.34 -20.46 -43.15
CA LYS A 20 -50.00 -19.92 -43.42
C LYS A 20 -49.43 -19.11 -42.25
N ILE A 21 -50.29 -18.40 -41.52
CA ILE A 21 -49.88 -17.66 -40.32
C ILE A 21 -49.49 -18.64 -39.21
N LYS A 22 -50.29 -19.71 -39.00
CA LYS A 22 -49.98 -20.74 -38.01
C LYS A 22 -48.67 -21.45 -38.29
N SER A 23 -48.39 -21.84 -39.54
CA SER A 23 -47.13 -22.51 -39.89
C SER A 23 -45.91 -21.63 -39.58
N LYS A 24 -45.96 -20.34 -39.95
CA LYS A 24 -44.90 -19.38 -39.63
C LYS A 24 -44.71 -19.16 -38.13
N ILE A 25 -45.78 -19.20 -37.34
CA ILE A 25 -45.70 -19.10 -35.88
C ILE A 25 -44.99 -20.33 -35.30
N GLU A 26 -45.31 -21.54 -35.77
CA GLU A 26 -44.64 -22.76 -35.30
C GLU A 26 -43.17 -22.82 -35.73
N GLU A 27 -42.85 -22.45 -36.97
CA GLU A 27 -41.46 -22.30 -37.44
C GLU A 27 -40.68 -21.32 -36.56
N GLY A 28 -41.26 -20.14 -36.28
CA GLY A 28 -40.64 -19.15 -35.40
C GLY A 28 -40.46 -19.63 -33.96
N LYS A 29 -41.38 -20.45 -33.43
CA LYS A 29 -41.26 -21.05 -32.09
C LYS A 29 -40.11 -22.06 -32.03
N GLU A 30 -39.96 -22.91 -33.03
CA GLU A 30 -38.87 -23.88 -33.10
C GLU A 30 -37.51 -23.20 -33.23
N GLU A 31 -37.39 -22.14 -34.05
CA GLU A 31 -36.16 -21.33 -34.11
C GLU A 31 -35.80 -20.69 -32.77
N ILE A 32 -36.79 -20.16 -32.04
CA ILE A 32 -36.59 -19.59 -30.70
C ILE A 32 -36.14 -20.69 -29.72
N ARG A 33 -36.74 -21.88 -29.81
CA ARG A 33 -36.39 -23.02 -28.96
C ARG A 33 -34.94 -23.45 -29.20
N GLU A 34 -34.54 -23.64 -30.45
CA GLU A 34 -33.18 -24.02 -30.81
C GLU A 34 -32.16 -22.96 -30.35
N ARG A 35 -32.49 -21.67 -30.53
CA ARG A 35 -31.65 -20.56 -30.05
C ARG A 35 -31.49 -20.57 -28.52
N ASN A 36 -32.57 -20.85 -27.80
CA ASN A 36 -32.55 -20.94 -26.34
C ASN A 36 -31.75 -22.14 -25.84
N GLU A 37 -31.84 -23.29 -26.51
CA GLU A 37 -31.03 -24.47 -26.17
C GLU A 37 -29.54 -24.21 -26.40
N LYS A 38 -29.16 -23.66 -27.57
CA LYS A 38 -27.78 -23.23 -27.86
C LYS A 38 -27.27 -22.20 -26.84
N ALA A 39 -28.11 -21.27 -26.40
CA ALA A 39 -27.75 -20.29 -25.38
C ALA A 39 -27.50 -20.97 -24.01
N LYS A 40 -28.35 -21.92 -23.62
CA LYS A 40 -28.18 -22.69 -22.37
C LYS A 40 -26.89 -23.50 -22.38
N GLU A 41 -26.56 -24.17 -23.49
CA GLU A 41 -25.31 -24.92 -23.62
C GLU A 41 -24.09 -24.03 -23.52
N LYS A 42 -24.10 -22.85 -24.15
CA LYS A 42 -23.03 -21.86 -24.03
C LYS A 42 -22.85 -21.38 -22.60
N ILE A 43 -23.95 -21.10 -21.90
CA ILE A 43 -23.91 -20.69 -20.48
C ILE A 43 -23.33 -21.81 -19.63
N LYS A 44 -23.78 -23.06 -19.83
CA LYS A 44 -23.27 -24.23 -19.11
C LYS A 44 -21.76 -24.40 -19.32
N ALA A 45 -21.30 -24.40 -20.58
CA ALA A 45 -19.88 -24.52 -20.92
C ALA A 45 -19.04 -23.39 -20.31
N ASN A 46 -19.55 -22.15 -20.31
CA ASN A 46 -18.85 -21.02 -19.70
C ASN A 46 -18.74 -21.16 -18.18
N ASN A 47 -19.84 -21.57 -17.52
CA ASN A 47 -19.85 -21.81 -16.08
C ASN A 47 -18.89 -22.94 -15.68
N GLU A 48 -18.84 -24.04 -16.45
CA GLU A 48 -17.88 -25.13 -16.24
C GLU A 48 -16.44 -24.65 -16.40
N LYS A 49 -16.15 -23.84 -17.41
CA LYS A 49 -14.83 -23.22 -17.61
C LYS A 49 -14.43 -22.32 -16.44
N TYR A 50 -15.35 -21.54 -15.89
CA TYR A 50 -15.08 -20.72 -14.70
C TYR A 50 -14.90 -21.58 -13.43
N ALA A 51 -15.67 -22.66 -13.28
CA ALA A 51 -15.51 -23.60 -12.18
C ALA A 51 -14.12 -24.27 -12.21
N GLN A 52 -13.68 -24.72 -13.39
CA GLN A 52 -12.35 -25.29 -13.60
C GLN A 52 -11.23 -24.29 -13.24
N LYS A 53 -11.30 -23.05 -13.74
CA LYS A 53 -10.33 -22.00 -13.41
C LYS A 53 -10.29 -21.70 -11.90
N ARG A 54 -11.45 -21.73 -11.23
CA ARG A 54 -11.53 -21.52 -9.78
C ARG A 54 -10.87 -22.67 -9.02
N ALA A 55 -11.12 -23.91 -9.43
CA ALA A 55 -10.50 -25.10 -8.84
C ALA A 55 -8.97 -25.10 -9.03
N GLU A 56 -8.49 -24.78 -10.23
CA GLU A 56 -7.05 -24.67 -10.52
C GLU A 56 -6.38 -23.61 -9.63
N LYS A 57 -7.02 -22.44 -9.49
CA LYS A 57 -6.51 -21.36 -8.63
C LYS A 57 -6.51 -21.75 -7.15
N ALA A 58 -7.50 -22.50 -6.69
CA ALA A 58 -7.55 -23.03 -5.32
C ALA A 58 -6.39 -24.02 -5.08
N ALA A 59 -6.17 -24.97 -5.98
CA ALA A 59 -5.07 -25.93 -5.89
C ALA A 59 -3.68 -25.24 -5.92
N LEU A 60 -3.52 -24.17 -6.72
CA LEU A 60 -2.30 -23.36 -6.72
C LEU A 60 -2.06 -22.67 -5.37
N TYR A 61 -3.13 -22.15 -4.76
CA TYR A 61 -3.04 -21.49 -3.45
C TYR A 61 -2.63 -22.48 -2.35
N GLU A 62 -3.24 -23.67 -2.33
CA GLU A 62 -2.90 -24.74 -1.40
C GLU A 62 -1.43 -25.17 -1.52
N LYS A 63 -0.92 -25.36 -2.75
CA LYS A 63 0.49 -25.67 -2.99
C LYS A 63 1.43 -24.59 -2.44
N LYS A 64 1.11 -23.32 -2.67
CA LYS A 64 1.88 -22.19 -2.13
C LYS A 64 1.84 -22.15 -0.60
N GLN A 65 0.71 -22.53 0.00
CA GLN A 65 0.57 -22.57 1.45
C GLN A 65 1.41 -23.69 2.04
N ALA A 66 1.34 -24.91 1.48
CA ALA A 66 2.18 -26.03 1.89
C ALA A 66 3.69 -25.74 1.76
N GLU A 67 4.11 -25.02 0.70
CA GLU A 67 5.52 -24.62 0.53
C GLU A 67 5.95 -23.62 1.63
N LYS A 68 5.09 -22.67 1.99
CA LYS A 68 5.36 -21.74 3.09
C LYS A 68 5.46 -22.47 4.41
N ASP A 69 4.56 -23.40 4.68
CA ASP A 69 4.54 -24.18 5.92
C ASP A 69 5.80 -25.03 6.07
N LYS A 70 6.27 -25.64 4.97
CA LYS A 70 7.56 -26.36 4.94
C LYS A 70 8.73 -25.43 5.25
N LYS A 71 8.79 -24.23 4.65
CA LYS A 71 9.84 -23.24 4.93
C LYS A 71 9.81 -22.79 6.39
N ILE A 72 8.62 -22.57 6.96
CA ILE A 72 8.46 -22.21 8.37
C ILE A 72 8.96 -23.35 9.27
N SER A 73 8.62 -24.60 8.95
CA SER A 73 9.13 -25.78 9.67
C SER A 73 10.65 -25.83 9.66
N ASP A 74 11.27 -25.72 8.47
CA ASP A 74 12.73 -25.74 8.33
C ASP A 74 13.42 -24.63 9.13
N ILE A 75 12.81 -23.43 9.18
CA ILE A 75 13.30 -22.30 9.99
C ILE A 75 13.19 -22.61 11.48
N ASN A 76 12.06 -23.15 11.93
CA ASN A 76 11.85 -23.51 13.32
C ASN A 76 12.83 -24.59 13.79
N ASP A 77 13.10 -25.60 12.95
CA ASP A 77 14.10 -26.62 13.26
C ASP A 77 15.50 -26.04 13.40
N LYS A 78 15.88 -25.08 12.53
CA LYS A 78 17.14 -24.34 12.67
C LYS A 78 17.20 -23.55 13.97
N ILE A 79 16.13 -22.85 14.33
CA ILE A 79 16.03 -22.08 15.58
C ILE A 79 16.16 -23.02 16.79
N ASN A 80 15.49 -24.16 16.77
CA ASN A 80 15.54 -25.14 17.86
C ASN A 80 16.93 -25.73 18.03
N LYS A 81 17.64 -26.03 16.94
CA LYS A 81 19.06 -26.45 17.00
C LYS A 81 19.96 -25.38 17.61
N ILE A 82 19.78 -24.11 17.25
CA ILE A 82 20.54 -23.00 17.83
C ILE A 82 20.25 -22.87 19.33
N ARG A 83 18.98 -22.96 19.74
CA ARG A 83 18.58 -22.90 21.16
C ARG A 83 19.13 -24.09 21.97
N ALA A 84 19.16 -25.30 21.39
CA ALA A 84 19.74 -26.47 22.04
C ALA A 84 21.25 -26.30 22.27
N ASN A 85 21.96 -25.73 21.31
CA ASN A 85 23.41 -25.49 21.41
C ASN A 85 23.76 -24.29 22.30
N ASN A 86 22.85 -23.33 22.46
CA ASN A 86 23.07 -22.16 23.32
C ASN A 86 21.76 -21.71 24.01
N PRO A 87 21.32 -22.43 25.06
CA PRO A 87 20.05 -22.16 25.74
C PRO A 87 20.06 -20.83 26.51
N ASN A 88 21.24 -20.30 26.84
CA ASN A 88 21.40 -19.04 27.56
C ASN A 88 21.60 -17.82 26.64
N ALA A 89 21.68 -17.98 25.32
CA ALA A 89 21.89 -16.87 24.38
C ALA A 89 20.91 -15.70 24.60
N GLY A 90 19.62 -16.00 24.78
CA GLY A 90 18.61 -14.97 25.05
C GLY A 90 18.81 -14.26 26.39
N LYS A 91 19.23 -15.00 27.43
CA LYS A 91 19.47 -14.46 28.77
C LYS A 91 20.73 -13.57 28.81
N ILE A 92 21.77 -13.95 28.08
CA ILE A 92 23.02 -13.19 27.97
C ILE A 92 22.75 -11.82 27.33
N VAL A 93 22.07 -11.79 26.17
CA VAL A 93 21.73 -10.54 25.46
C VAL A 93 20.83 -9.62 26.30
N LEU A 94 19.89 -10.18 27.08
CA LEU A 94 19.05 -9.40 28.00
C LEU A 94 19.87 -8.80 29.14
N SER A 95 20.82 -9.56 29.69
CA SER A 95 21.68 -9.09 30.78
C SER A 95 22.65 -7.99 30.34
N GLU A 96 23.20 -8.07 29.13
CA GLU A 96 24.08 -7.05 28.54
C GLU A 96 23.31 -5.75 28.27
N LYS A 97 22.11 -5.84 27.67
CA LYS A 97 21.25 -4.66 27.46
C LYS A 97 20.80 -4.01 28.76
N ALA A 98 20.61 -4.78 29.83
CA ALA A 98 20.28 -4.24 31.15
C ALA A 98 21.46 -3.44 31.72
N LYS A 99 22.67 -4.01 31.68
CA LYS A 99 23.91 -3.35 32.12
C LYS A 99 24.18 -2.06 31.32
N GLU A 100 23.99 -2.09 30.00
CA GLU A 100 24.19 -0.90 29.18
C GLU A 100 23.17 0.20 29.46
N LYS A 101 21.90 -0.14 29.69
CA LYS A 101 20.89 0.85 30.11
C LYS A 101 21.24 1.48 31.45
N GLU A 102 21.79 0.71 32.38
CA GLU A 102 22.22 1.19 33.68
C GLU A 102 23.39 2.17 33.54
N TYR A 103 24.43 1.79 32.79
CA TYR A 103 25.56 2.67 32.44
C TYR A 103 25.11 3.98 31.77
N GLN A 104 24.19 3.91 30.80
CA GLN A 104 23.66 5.10 30.11
C GLN A 104 22.88 6.02 31.08
N LYS A 105 22.17 5.46 32.07
CA LYS A 105 21.50 6.25 33.11
C LYS A 105 22.50 6.93 34.03
N GLU A 106 23.54 6.22 34.47
CA GLU A 106 24.59 6.77 35.31
C GLU A 106 25.36 7.88 34.61
N ARG A 107 25.73 7.67 33.34
CA ARG A 107 26.37 8.69 32.51
C ARG A 107 25.51 9.94 32.38
N LEU A 108 24.20 9.78 32.18
CA LEU A 108 23.29 10.93 32.12
C LEU A 108 23.18 11.67 33.47
N LYS A 109 23.22 10.95 34.59
CA LYS A 109 23.25 11.56 35.93
C LYS A 109 24.54 12.36 36.14
N GLN A 110 25.70 11.82 35.73
CA GLN A 110 26.98 12.54 35.77
C GLN A 110 26.92 13.83 34.94
N LEU A 111 26.50 13.76 33.67
CA LEU A 111 26.37 14.94 32.80
C LEU A 111 25.49 16.04 33.41
N LYS A 112 24.40 15.66 34.11
CA LYS A 112 23.54 16.61 34.82
C LYS A 112 24.21 17.24 36.03
N ARG A 113 24.96 16.46 36.83
CA ARG A 113 25.70 16.99 37.99
C ARG A 113 26.82 17.93 37.58
N ASP A 114 27.54 17.57 36.52
CA ASP A 114 28.67 18.33 36.01
C ASP A 114 28.24 19.51 35.13
N HIS A 115 26.93 19.73 34.95
CA HIS A 115 26.34 20.77 34.11
C HIS A 115 26.87 20.77 32.67
N ILE A 116 27.23 19.59 32.16
CA ILE A 116 27.76 19.42 30.79
C ILE A 116 26.57 19.47 29.82
N PRO A 117 26.57 20.36 28.82
CA PRO A 117 25.49 20.43 27.84
C PRO A 117 25.47 19.17 26.98
N PHE A 118 24.29 18.58 26.82
CA PHE A 118 24.09 17.37 26.03
C PHE A 118 22.87 17.52 25.11
N CYS A 119 22.84 16.73 24.04
CA CYS A 119 21.72 16.72 23.13
C CYS A 119 20.48 16.10 23.80
N PRO A 120 19.31 16.77 23.83
CA PRO A 120 18.11 16.23 24.45
C PRO A 120 17.57 14.97 23.76
N LYS A 121 17.91 14.76 22.47
CA LYS A 121 17.46 13.60 21.69
C LYS A 121 18.33 12.36 21.91
N CYS A 122 19.64 12.47 21.75
CA CYS A 122 20.56 11.33 21.79
C CYS A 122 21.53 11.30 22.99
N LYS A 123 21.47 12.30 23.87
CA LYS A 123 22.32 12.45 25.07
C LYS A 123 23.84 12.55 24.78
N SER A 124 24.22 12.75 23.52
CA SER A 124 25.62 13.00 23.15
C SER A 124 26.04 14.42 23.53
N THR A 125 27.30 14.57 23.91
CA THR A 125 27.98 15.85 24.19
C THR A 125 28.60 16.48 22.94
N GLN A 126 28.49 15.84 21.77
CA GLN A 126 29.01 16.35 20.51
C GLN A 126 28.06 17.42 19.94
N LEU A 127 28.27 18.66 20.37
CA LEU A 127 27.46 19.82 20.02
C LEU A 127 28.29 20.81 19.18
N THR A 128 27.66 21.42 18.18
CA THR A 128 28.25 22.51 17.40
C THR A 128 27.30 23.69 17.34
N PHE A 129 27.85 24.90 17.39
CA PHE A 129 27.09 26.13 17.21
C PHE A 129 26.99 26.46 15.72
N VAL A 130 25.77 26.52 15.22
CA VAL A 130 25.48 26.93 13.86
C VAL A 130 25.04 28.39 13.88
N ASN A 131 25.96 29.27 13.50
CA ASN A 131 25.64 30.66 13.21
C ASN A 131 24.84 30.74 11.91
N LYS A 132 23.84 31.63 11.85
CA LYS A 132 23.15 31.91 10.59
C LYS A 132 24.13 32.63 9.65
N LYS A 133 24.11 32.23 8.38
CA LYS A 133 24.88 32.83 7.31
C LYS A 133 24.55 34.33 7.18
N LEU A 134 25.55 35.12 6.79
CA LEU A 134 25.42 36.54 6.46
C LEU A 134 24.19 36.78 5.57
N SER A 135 23.33 37.71 5.98
CA SER A 135 22.08 37.95 5.26
C SER A 135 22.33 38.92 4.11
N ILE A 136 22.54 38.38 2.90
CA ILE A 136 22.77 39.18 1.69
C ILE A 136 21.63 40.19 1.47
N GLY A 137 20.37 39.77 1.64
CA GLY A 137 19.23 40.68 1.50
C GLY A 137 19.25 41.86 2.49
N ARG A 138 19.68 41.63 3.74
CA ARG A 138 19.82 42.72 4.73
C ARG A 138 21.07 43.56 4.50
N ALA A 139 22.13 42.95 3.97
CA ALA A 139 23.32 43.69 3.55
C ALA A 139 23.01 44.62 2.37
N LEU A 140 22.21 44.19 1.40
CA LEU A 140 21.79 45.03 0.29
C LEU A 140 20.90 46.19 0.75
N LEU A 141 19.92 45.91 1.63
CA LEU A 141 19.06 46.97 2.19
C LEU A 141 19.85 47.96 3.06
N GLY A 142 20.72 47.46 3.92
CA GLY A 142 21.61 48.30 4.72
C GLY A 142 22.58 49.10 3.85
N GLY A 143 23.09 48.49 2.79
CA GLY A 143 23.95 49.11 1.78
C GLY A 143 23.29 50.26 1.04
N ALA A 144 22.05 50.05 0.60
CA ALA A 144 21.28 51.09 -0.07
C ALA A 144 20.91 52.24 0.87
N ALA A 145 20.65 51.95 2.15
CA ALA A 145 20.22 52.96 3.12
C ALA A 145 21.38 53.77 3.73
N LEU A 146 22.50 53.11 4.03
CA LEU A 146 23.58 53.69 4.85
C LEU A 146 24.98 53.43 4.25
N GLY A 147 25.07 53.00 2.99
CA GLY A 147 26.34 52.70 2.31
C GLY A 147 27.03 51.43 2.83
N GLU A 148 28.33 51.31 2.57
CA GLU A 148 29.12 50.10 2.88
C GLU A 148 29.05 49.68 4.36
N THR A 149 29.07 50.65 5.28
CA THR A 149 28.89 50.43 6.72
C THR A 149 27.51 49.86 7.05
N GLY A 150 26.47 50.34 6.39
CA GLY A 150 25.13 49.80 6.46
C GLY A 150 25.01 48.36 5.98
N ALA A 151 25.72 48.03 4.90
CA ALA A 151 25.73 46.67 4.34
C ALA A 151 26.37 45.66 5.29
N ILE A 152 27.50 46.03 5.90
CA ILE A 152 28.21 45.19 6.87
C ILE A 152 27.34 44.97 8.11
N LEU A 153 26.78 46.04 8.68
CA LEU A 153 25.96 45.94 9.89
C LEU A 153 24.66 45.17 9.64
N GLY A 154 24.01 45.41 8.49
CA GLY A 154 22.82 44.70 8.04
C GLY A 154 23.06 43.21 7.76
N GLY A 155 24.25 42.85 7.27
CA GLY A 155 24.64 41.47 7.01
C GLY A 155 24.90 40.66 8.29
N ILE A 156 25.44 41.30 9.34
CA ILE A 156 25.90 40.66 10.60
C ILE A 156 24.77 40.52 11.64
N THR A 157 23.71 41.34 11.58
CA THR A 157 22.61 41.41 12.57
C THR A 157 21.59 40.23 12.53
N SER A 158 22.04 38.99 12.31
CA SER A 158 21.12 37.84 12.27
C SER A 158 20.83 37.27 13.69
N LYS A 159 19.53 37.05 14.01
CA LYS A 159 19.02 36.55 15.31
C LYS A 159 19.74 35.28 15.82
N LYS A 160 19.84 35.18 17.16
CA LYS A 160 20.30 34.08 18.05
C LYS A 160 20.70 32.76 17.36
N GLY A 161 21.95 32.34 17.63
CA GLY A 161 22.54 31.09 17.12
C GLY A 161 21.77 29.83 17.52
N LYS A 162 21.87 28.79 16.70
CA LYS A 162 21.27 27.47 16.99
C LYS A 162 22.38 26.50 17.39
N VAL A 163 22.08 25.58 18.29
CA VAL A 163 22.95 24.43 18.59
C VAL A 163 22.50 23.25 17.76
N LYS A 164 23.44 22.56 17.12
CA LYS A 164 23.21 21.33 16.38
C LYS A 164 24.03 20.21 17.01
N CYS A 165 23.42 19.04 17.19
CA CYS A 165 24.13 17.83 17.59
C CYS A 165 24.80 17.17 16.37
N LEU A 166 26.09 16.85 16.47
CA LEU A 166 26.83 16.16 15.41
C LEU A 166 26.50 14.66 15.34
N ASN A 167 26.04 14.07 16.45
CA ASN A 167 25.70 12.65 16.48
C ASN A 167 24.35 12.33 15.83
N CYS A 168 23.30 13.13 16.08
CA CYS A 168 21.94 12.86 15.58
C CYS A 168 21.34 13.95 14.69
N GLY A 169 22.05 15.05 14.46
CA GLY A 169 21.58 16.18 13.66
C GLY A 169 20.50 17.06 14.31
N HIS A 170 20.02 16.72 15.50
CA HIS A 170 18.99 17.49 16.19
C HIS A 170 19.47 18.93 16.45
N THR A 171 18.61 19.91 16.17
CA THR A 171 18.95 21.33 16.25
C THR A 171 17.93 22.06 17.12
N TRP A 172 18.40 22.88 18.07
CA TRP A 172 17.56 23.68 18.95
C TRP A 172 18.10 25.11 19.07
N LYS A 173 17.26 26.03 19.53
CA LYS A 173 17.65 27.41 19.82
C LYS A 173 18.19 27.46 21.25
N LEU A 174 19.25 28.25 21.47
CA LEU A 174 19.60 28.74 22.80
C LEU A 174 18.70 29.89 23.21
#